data_AF-A0A7V1AKS5-F1
#
_entry.id   AF-A0A7V1AKS5-F1
#
_cell.length_a   1.000
_cell.length_b   1.000
_cell.length_c   1.000
_cell.angle_alpha   90.00
_cell.angle_beta   90.00
_cell.angle_gamma   90.00
#
_symmetry.space_group_name_H-M   'P 1'
#
loop_
_entity.id
_entity.type
_entity.pdbx_description
1 polymer ?
#
loop_
_entity_poly.entity_id
_entity_poly.type
_entity_poly.pdbx_seq_one_letter_code
_entity_poly.pdbx_strand_id
1 'polypeptide(L)'
;MTDGITVRILGDFGPFSRMGKSIAYQITIGQSTYLIDCGAPLFQQIGSQGLKEIKGLIITHCHDDHKRWFTDLALFSMYESDINHKVFFLASEDIHDELMKASGPALNRSLSNDSKNIIDIAYEEYINYRIIGPRAKYRIVSVDEGRGKTVLYITDRHGNVVGPDIAKIIISRKTKRPRMLFHDPHYREWVEPESFYPFSSSAFYEEDRNNYTGPEGFTIEAIKAPVWHGIPCIGIKITTGEETLIFSSDTAHDKYLWKQLYTEKRTQQLKMSKKEFESAAVIYGDINVYIERVWSEERYREASNAFNDAVVIHDVSAGNSIVHTDYEKLNNTFLRKNKVLLTHSLDRITSEWVLCDTGKSFRIKGKKFFEIVGDELYPMNADIYHKEAGKYYTGYKNDKGRYTVYEKDGLLGLSADEGAGHGKPLYRVDIYEDISGKYFPKLEEKNAVYMERGDGKIELIKFTKEGSRGEIVDNYRSNLLKGGVP
;
A
#
# COMPACT_ATOMS: atom_id res chain seq x y z
N MET A 1 5.24 6.34 28.32
CA MET A 1 4.14 5.63 27.65
C MET A 1 4.05 6.19 26.24
N THR A 2 3.92 5.35 25.21
CA THR A 2 3.76 5.81 23.82
C THR A 2 2.38 6.43 23.64
N ASP A 3 2.28 7.60 23.02
CA ASP A 3 1.00 8.31 22.74
C ASP A 3 0.13 7.65 21.65
N GLY A 4 0.25 6.32 21.50
CA GLY A 4 -0.36 5.51 20.44
C GLY A 4 0.33 5.62 19.08
N ILE A 5 -0.30 5.03 18.07
CA ILE A 5 0.11 5.11 16.67
C ILE A 5 -0.61 6.30 16.01
N THR A 6 0.15 7.21 15.41
CA THR A 6 -0.36 8.28 14.56
C THR A 6 0.04 8.03 13.11
N VAL A 7 -0.88 8.26 12.17
CA VAL A 7 -0.69 8.10 10.74
C VAL A 7 -1.02 9.42 10.04
N ARG A 8 -0.08 9.97 9.29
CA ARG A 8 -0.32 11.10 8.38
C ARG A 8 -0.28 10.59 6.94
N ILE A 9 -1.30 10.95 6.18
CA ILE A 9 -1.42 10.60 4.76
C ILE A 9 -0.64 11.63 3.94
N LEU A 10 0.47 11.21 3.34
CA LEU A 10 1.27 12.07 2.45
C LEU A 10 0.82 11.94 0.99
N GLY A 11 0.20 10.81 0.65
CA GLY A 11 -0.42 10.54 -0.64
C GLY A 11 -1.34 9.32 -0.56
N ASP A 12 -2.48 9.40 -1.24
CA ASP A 12 -3.56 8.38 -1.20
C ASP A 12 -4.15 8.08 -2.60
N PHE A 13 -3.44 8.48 -3.65
CA PHE A 13 -3.92 8.41 -5.02
C PHE A 13 -3.62 7.06 -5.65
N GLY A 14 -4.53 6.59 -6.51
CA GLY A 14 -4.31 5.39 -7.31
C GLY A 14 -3.13 5.49 -8.28
N PRO A 15 -2.77 4.37 -8.94
CA PRO A 15 -1.52 4.25 -9.69
C PRO A 15 -1.52 5.09 -10.97
N PHE A 16 -2.72 5.47 -11.44
CA PHE A 16 -2.97 6.25 -12.65
C PHE A 16 -3.61 7.61 -12.34
N SER A 17 -3.25 8.24 -11.21
CA SER A 17 -3.73 9.59 -10.89
C SER A 17 -3.50 10.54 -12.06
N ARG A 18 -4.54 11.28 -12.46
CA ARG A 18 -4.43 12.24 -13.57
C ARG A 18 -3.52 13.43 -13.24
N MET A 19 -3.20 13.60 -11.97
CA MET A 19 -2.30 14.63 -11.45
C MET A 19 -0.87 14.12 -11.23
N GLY A 20 -0.57 12.85 -11.56
CA GLY A 20 0.74 12.25 -11.33
C GLY A 20 1.06 12.03 -9.84
N LYS A 21 0.06 12.06 -8.96
CA LYS A 21 0.23 11.77 -7.54
C LYS A 21 0.29 10.26 -7.29
N SER A 22 0.74 9.87 -6.10
CA SER A 22 1.01 8.49 -5.70
C SER A 22 0.83 8.35 -4.19
N ILE A 23 1.19 7.21 -3.60
CA ILE A 23 0.99 6.98 -2.17
C ILE A 23 2.27 7.14 -1.35
N ALA A 24 2.10 7.57 -0.11
CA ALA A 24 3.07 7.45 0.96
C ALA A 24 2.39 7.76 2.29
N TYR A 25 2.85 7.13 3.35
CA TYR A 25 2.30 7.30 4.69
C TYR A 25 3.41 7.56 5.69
N GLN A 26 3.20 8.53 6.57
CA GLN A 26 4.09 8.81 7.68
C GLN A 26 3.47 8.22 8.96
N ILE A 27 4.22 7.37 9.64
CA ILE A 27 3.79 6.74 10.91
C ILE A 27 4.64 7.30 12.03
N THR A 28 4.00 7.75 13.09
CA THR A 28 4.67 8.22 14.31
C THR A 28 4.24 7.37 15.50
N ILE A 29 5.21 6.84 16.23
CA ILE A 29 5.04 6.05 17.45
C ILE A 29 6.02 6.58 18.50
N GLY A 30 5.50 7.26 19.52
CA GLY A 30 6.34 7.99 20.47
C GLY A 30 7.19 9.04 19.75
N GLN A 31 8.52 8.89 19.79
CA GLN A 31 9.46 9.81 19.13
C GLN A 31 10.01 9.27 17.81
N SER A 32 9.53 8.11 17.34
CA SER A 32 10.00 7.51 16.11
C SER A 32 9.01 7.73 14.98
N THR A 33 9.52 8.22 13.87
CA THR A 33 8.76 8.45 12.65
C THR A 33 9.30 7.58 11.52
N TYR A 34 8.43 6.88 10.82
CA TYR A 34 8.76 6.02 9.68
C TYR A 34 7.91 6.40 8.46
N LEU A 35 8.43 6.10 7.28
CA LEU A 35 7.66 6.11 6.05
C LEU A 35 7.24 4.69 5.68
N ILE A 36 6.00 4.53 5.25
CA ILE A 36 5.52 3.37 4.51
C ILE A 36 5.24 3.82 3.09
N ASP A 37 6.00 3.25 2.16
CA ASP A 37 6.11 3.64 0.77
C ASP A 37 6.60 5.11 0.61
N CYS A 38 7.08 5.44 -0.58
CA CYS A 38 7.64 6.73 -0.95
C CYS A 38 7.31 7.13 -2.41
N GLY A 39 6.11 6.81 -2.88
CA GLY A 39 5.66 7.23 -4.21
C GLY A 39 5.20 8.68 -4.28
N ALA A 40 4.57 9.19 -3.22
CA ALA A 40 4.12 10.58 -3.12
C ALA A 40 5.30 11.57 -3.09
N PRO A 41 5.12 12.83 -3.53
CA PRO A 41 6.18 13.83 -3.59
C PRO A 41 6.65 14.30 -2.21
N LEU A 42 7.49 13.50 -1.55
CA LEU A 42 7.88 13.65 -0.15
C LEU A 42 8.42 15.06 0.17
N PHE A 43 9.30 15.60 -0.67
CA PHE A 43 9.88 16.93 -0.49
C PHE A 43 8.83 18.05 -0.45
N GLN A 44 7.74 17.91 -1.22
CA GLN A 44 6.64 18.87 -1.20
C GLN A 44 5.74 18.70 0.02
N GLN A 45 5.59 17.46 0.52
CA GLN A 45 4.66 17.12 1.60
C GLN A 45 5.22 17.39 3.00
N ILE A 46 6.51 17.11 3.20
CA ILE A 46 7.17 17.19 4.52
C ILE A 46 8.46 18.02 4.52
N GLY A 47 8.94 18.47 3.35
CA GLY A 47 10.15 19.27 3.26
C GLY A 47 11.43 18.51 3.62
N SER A 48 12.59 19.16 3.44
CA SER A 48 13.89 18.61 3.83
C SER A 48 13.99 18.37 5.34
N GLN A 49 13.44 19.28 6.15
CA GLN A 49 13.47 19.15 7.61
C GLN A 49 12.62 17.98 8.10
N GLY A 50 11.42 17.76 7.55
CA GLY A 50 10.62 16.60 7.91
C GLY A 50 11.26 15.28 7.48
N LEU A 51 11.97 15.26 6.34
CA LEU A 51 12.75 14.11 5.91
C LEU A 51 13.87 13.74 6.89
N LYS A 52 14.51 14.74 7.53
CA LYS A 52 15.53 14.51 8.58
C LYS A 52 14.98 13.77 9.82
N GLU A 53 13.68 13.89 10.08
CA GLU A 53 13.02 13.27 11.23
C GLU A 53 12.60 11.82 10.97
N ILE A 54 12.66 11.37 9.71
CA ILE A 54 12.31 9.99 9.32
C ILE A 54 13.44 9.05 9.75
N LYS A 55 13.13 8.14 10.67
CA LYS A 55 14.07 7.13 11.19
C LYS A 55 14.18 5.89 10.31
N GLY A 56 13.25 5.68 9.38
CA GLY A 56 13.33 4.57 8.44
C GLY A 56 12.23 4.58 7.39
N LEU A 57 12.50 3.85 6.32
CA LEU A 57 11.60 3.63 5.20
C LEU A 57 11.23 2.15 5.12
N ILE A 58 9.95 1.88 4.89
CA ILE A 58 9.41 0.56 4.60
C ILE A 58 8.80 0.62 3.20
N ILE A 59 9.15 -0.32 2.32
CA ILE A 59 8.50 -0.42 0.99
C ILE A 59 7.74 -1.73 0.90
N THR A 60 6.48 -1.66 0.47
CA THR A 60 5.58 -2.81 0.37
C THR A 60 5.77 -3.61 -0.91
N HIS A 61 6.12 -2.94 -2.02
CA HIS A 61 6.52 -3.56 -3.30
C HIS A 61 7.13 -2.53 -4.27
N CYS A 62 7.62 -3.00 -5.41
CA CYS A 62 8.40 -2.19 -6.36
C CYS A 62 7.60 -1.58 -7.53
N HIS A 63 6.30 -1.31 -7.39
CA HIS A 63 5.63 -0.41 -8.34
C HIS A 63 6.01 1.04 -8.07
N ASP A 64 6.12 1.85 -9.13
CA ASP A 64 6.65 3.21 -9.01
C ASP A 64 5.79 4.12 -8.15
N ASP A 65 4.47 3.93 -8.10
CA ASP A 65 3.58 4.66 -7.21
C ASP A 65 3.78 4.33 -5.71
N HIS A 66 4.63 3.36 -5.38
CA HIS A 66 5.07 3.04 -4.02
C HIS A 66 6.54 3.39 -3.76
N LYS A 67 7.37 3.53 -4.78
CA LYS A 67 8.83 3.73 -4.61
C LYS A 67 9.45 4.90 -5.38
N ARG A 68 8.64 5.75 -6.03
CA ARG A 68 9.10 6.77 -6.99
C ARG A 68 10.28 7.59 -6.48
N TRP A 69 10.25 8.00 -5.22
CA TRP A 69 11.24 8.89 -4.62
C TRP A 69 12.35 8.15 -3.86
N PHE A 70 12.46 6.83 -4.01
CA PHE A 70 13.46 6.05 -3.30
C PHE A 70 14.89 6.49 -3.63
N THR A 71 15.21 6.63 -4.92
CA THR A 71 16.55 7.04 -5.37
C THR A 71 16.88 8.47 -4.96
N ASP A 72 15.91 9.38 -5.06
CA ASP A 72 16.05 10.77 -4.63
C ASP A 72 16.29 10.86 -3.13
N LEU A 73 15.58 10.06 -2.33
CA LEU A 73 15.80 9.98 -0.89
C LEU A 73 17.21 9.45 -0.56
N ALA A 74 17.65 8.40 -1.24
CA ALA A 74 18.99 7.85 -1.08
C ALA A 74 20.09 8.87 -1.40
N LEU A 75 19.97 9.58 -2.52
CA LEU A 75 20.91 10.63 -2.92
C LEU A 75 20.88 11.82 -1.94
N PHE A 76 19.68 12.24 -1.52
CA PHE A 76 19.51 13.31 -0.55
C PHE A 76 20.18 12.97 0.79
N SER A 77 19.99 11.75 1.29
CA SER A 77 20.66 11.24 2.50
C SER A 77 22.18 11.08 2.36
N MET A 78 22.73 10.96 1.15
CA MET A 78 24.19 10.88 0.99
C MET A 78 24.85 12.25 0.84
N TYR A 79 24.23 13.15 0.07
CA TYR A 79 24.87 14.38 -0.39
C TYR A 79 24.46 15.63 0.37
N GLU A 80 23.34 15.62 1.09
CA GLU A 80 22.93 16.76 1.90
C GLU A 80 23.82 16.87 3.14
N SER A 81 24.45 18.04 3.33
CA SER A 81 25.50 18.24 4.36
C SER A 81 25.04 17.93 5.79
N ASP A 82 23.75 18.08 6.05
CA ASP A 82 23.16 17.98 7.37
C ASP A 82 22.59 16.58 7.68
N ILE A 83 22.58 15.67 6.70
CA ILE A 83 21.92 14.36 6.77
C ILE A 83 22.93 13.29 6.40
N ASN A 84 24.14 13.30 6.97
CA ASN A 84 25.17 12.36 6.57
C ASN A 84 24.96 10.95 7.18
N HIS A 85 23.84 10.30 6.86
CA HIS A 85 23.52 8.94 7.27
C HIS A 85 22.74 8.19 6.19
N LYS A 86 22.98 6.88 6.10
CA LYS A 86 22.31 5.97 5.17
C LYS A 86 20.81 5.89 5.46
N VAL A 87 20.00 5.71 4.43
CA VAL A 87 18.57 5.42 4.58
C VAL A 87 18.42 4.08 5.31
N PHE A 88 17.85 4.09 6.52
CA PHE A 88 17.50 2.86 7.21
C PHE A 88 16.26 2.25 6.54
N PHE A 89 16.41 1.06 5.96
CA PHE A 89 15.42 0.48 5.07
C PHE A 89 14.95 -0.89 5.57
N LEU A 90 13.63 -1.06 5.66
CA LEU A 90 12.96 -2.29 6.06
C LEU A 90 12.17 -2.87 4.90
N ALA A 91 12.48 -4.10 4.49
CA ALA A 91 11.74 -4.82 3.46
C ALA A 91 11.96 -6.33 3.56
N SER A 92 11.10 -7.12 2.90
CA SER A 92 11.41 -8.53 2.67
C SER A 92 12.60 -8.68 1.71
N GLU A 93 13.23 -9.86 1.73
CA GLU A 93 14.40 -10.18 0.90
C GLU A 93 14.11 -9.93 -0.59
N ASP A 94 12.97 -10.42 -1.10
CA ASP A 94 12.60 -10.26 -2.52
C ASP A 94 12.37 -8.80 -2.93
N ILE A 95 11.74 -8.00 -2.07
CA ILE A 95 11.50 -6.57 -2.35
C ILE A 95 12.83 -5.81 -2.37
N HIS A 96 13.70 -6.08 -1.40
CA HIS A 96 15.02 -5.48 -1.35
C HIS A 96 15.84 -5.80 -2.61
N ASP A 97 15.86 -7.06 -3.04
CA ASP A 97 16.59 -7.49 -4.23
C ASP A 97 16.07 -6.86 -5.52
N GLU A 98 14.75 -6.71 -5.66
CA GLU A 98 14.14 -6.02 -6.80
C GLU A 98 14.43 -4.52 -6.78
N LEU A 99 14.35 -3.90 -5.60
CA LEU A 99 14.61 -2.48 -5.44
C LEU A 99 16.07 -2.14 -5.76
N MET A 100 17.02 -2.90 -5.22
CA MET A 100 18.46 -2.74 -5.49
C MET A 100 18.76 -2.79 -6.99
N LYS A 101 18.20 -3.76 -7.71
CA LYS A 101 18.34 -3.88 -9.18
C LYS A 101 17.72 -2.69 -9.90
N ALA A 102 16.54 -2.26 -9.48
CA ALA A 102 15.82 -1.15 -10.10
C ALA A 102 16.50 0.21 -9.87
N SER A 103 17.16 0.42 -8.72
CA SER A 103 17.87 1.65 -8.39
C SER A 103 19.29 1.73 -8.95
N GLY A 104 19.87 0.59 -9.35
CA GLY A 104 21.27 0.50 -9.79
C GLY A 104 21.68 1.53 -10.85
N PRO A 105 20.90 1.75 -11.92
CA PRO A 105 21.22 2.78 -12.92
C PRO A 105 21.36 4.20 -12.38
N ALA A 106 20.69 4.52 -11.26
CA ALA A 106 20.73 5.84 -10.63
C ALA A 106 21.78 5.95 -9.52
N LEU A 107 22.11 4.85 -8.83
CA LEU A 107 22.94 4.88 -7.61
C LEU A 107 24.36 4.32 -7.79
N ASN A 108 24.58 3.41 -8.75
CA ASN A 108 25.84 2.64 -8.78
C ASN A 108 27.07 3.44 -9.24
N ARG A 109 26.89 4.68 -9.73
CA ARG A 109 27.97 5.50 -10.27
C ARG A 109 27.81 6.95 -9.91
N SER A 110 28.91 7.61 -9.57
CA SER A 110 28.96 9.04 -9.31
C SER A 110 30.34 9.61 -9.68
N LEU A 111 30.63 10.83 -9.25
CA LEU A 111 31.94 11.46 -9.40
C LEU A 111 32.76 11.34 -8.10
N SER A 112 34.08 11.31 -8.23
CA SER A 112 34.98 11.53 -7.10
C SER A 112 34.76 12.90 -6.46
N ASN A 113 35.18 13.09 -5.21
CA ASN A 113 35.00 14.37 -4.49
C ASN A 113 35.62 15.59 -5.21
N ASP A 114 36.68 15.37 -6.01
CA ASP A 114 37.31 16.41 -6.84
C ASP A 114 36.71 16.50 -8.25
N SER A 115 35.68 15.71 -8.55
CA SER A 115 34.96 15.61 -9.82
C SER A 115 35.81 15.16 -11.03
N LYS A 116 37.02 14.63 -10.81
CA LYS A 116 37.92 14.25 -11.91
C LYS A 116 37.71 12.85 -12.46
N ASN A 117 37.07 11.96 -11.70
CA ASN A 117 36.87 10.57 -12.08
C ASN A 117 35.42 10.17 -11.90
N ILE A 118 34.93 9.29 -12.78
CA ILE A 118 33.70 8.54 -12.54
C ILE A 118 34.09 7.36 -11.65
N ILE A 119 33.38 7.21 -10.52
CA ILE A 119 33.59 6.15 -9.55
C ILE A 119 32.33 5.29 -9.45
N ASP A 120 32.52 4.02 -9.09
CA ASP A 120 31.43 3.14 -8.69
C ASP A 120 31.15 3.34 -7.20
N ILE A 121 29.88 3.34 -6.81
CA ILE A 121 29.44 3.44 -5.41
C ILE A 121 28.54 2.24 -5.14
N ALA A 122 28.80 1.53 -4.06
CA ALA A 122 28.00 0.37 -3.71
C ALA A 122 26.62 0.79 -3.18
N TYR A 123 25.59 -0.01 -3.44
CA TYR A 123 24.23 0.26 -2.95
C TYR A 123 24.19 0.40 -1.42
N GLU A 124 24.99 -0.40 -0.72
CA GLU A 124 25.14 -0.41 0.73
C GLU A 124 25.76 0.88 1.27
N GLU A 125 26.36 1.73 0.44
CA GLU A 125 26.82 3.06 0.85
C GLU A 125 25.67 4.05 1.01
N TYR A 126 24.55 3.85 0.30
CA TYR A 126 23.33 4.64 0.43
C TYR A 126 22.36 4.09 1.46
N ILE A 127 22.28 2.76 1.56
CA ILE A 127 21.19 2.06 2.24
C ILE A 127 21.71 1.21 3.39
N ASN A 128 21.08 1.34 4.56
CA ASN A 128 21.24 0.45 5.69
C ASN A 128 20.02 -0.49 5.75
N TYR A 129 20.09 -1.60 5.03
CA TYR A 129 19.00 -2.56 4.93
C TYR A 129 18.92 -3.47 6.17
N ARG A 130 17.69 -3.64 6.67
CA ARG A 130 17.33 -4.67 7.63
C ARG A 130 16.11 -5.43 7.12
N ILE A 131 16.23 -6.75 7.05
CA ILE A 131 15.15 -7.62 6.64
C ILE A 131 13.98 -7.57 7.62
N ILE A 132 12.76 -7.58 7.09
CA ILE A 132 11.53 -7.94 7.79
C ILE A 132 10.83 -9.08 7.06
N GLY A 133 10.29 -10.05 7.79
CA GLY A 133 9.83 -11.30 7.23
C GLY A 133 10.92 -12.38 7.21
N PRO A 134 10.53 -13.66 7.15
CA PRO A 134 11.47 -14.76 7.19
C PRO A 134 12.24 -14.88 5.88
N ARG A 135 13.40 -15.53 5.98
CA ARG A 135 14.21 -15.91 4.82
C ARG A 135 13.64 -17.14 4.16
N ALA A 136 13.64 -17.19 2.83
CA ALA A 136 13.32 -18.41 2.09
C ALA A 136 14.40 -19.47 2.29
N LYS A 137 14.07 -20.74 2.49
CA LYS A 137 15.05 -21.83 2.64
C LYS A 137 15.84 -22.10 1.37
N TYR A 138 15.29 -21.72 0.22
CA TYR A 138 15.85 -21.95 -1.10
C TYR A 138 15.88 -20.64 -1.88
N ARG A 139 16.93 -20.45 -2.68
CA ARG A 139 17.09 -19.25 -3.51
C ARG A 139 17.69 -19.57 -4.86
N ILE A 140 17.29 -18.81 -5.87
CA ILE A 140 17.93 -18.83 -7.19
C ILE A 140 19.17 -17.95 -7.11
N VAL A 141 20.34 -18.52 -7.36
CA VAL A 141 21.63 -17.82 -7.36
C VAL A 141 22.24 -17.84 -8.74
N SER A 142 22.95 -16.77 -9.06
CA SER A 142 23.69 -16.60 -10.31
C SER A 142 25.17 -16.78 -10.01
N VAL A 143 25.80 -17.80 -10.59
CA VAL A 143 27.20 -18.16 -10.36
C VAL A 143 28.01 -17.90 -11.62
N ASP A 144 29.11 -17.16 -11.49
CA ASP A 144 30.09 -16.98 -12.56
C ASP A 144 30.95 -18.24 -12.69
N GLU A 145 30.86 -18.91 -13.84
CA GLU A 145 31.69 -20.08 -14.17
C GLU A 145 33.01 -19.67 -14.86
N GLY A 146 33.32 -18.38 -14.87
CA GLY A 146 34.44 -17.78 -15.56
C GLY A 146 34.16 -17.54 -17.04
N ARG A 147 35.06 -16.78 -17.68
CA ARG A 147 34.96 -16.40 -19.11
C ARG A 147 33.66 -15.68 -19.47
N GLY A 148 33.06 -14.97 -18.51
CA GLY A 148 31.81 -14.22 -18.69
C GLY A 148 30.57 -15.11 -18.84
N LYS A 149 30.64 -16.38 -18.44
CA LYS A 149 29.49 -17.28 -18.43
C LYS A 149 28.87 -17.32 -17.05
N THR A 150 27.57 -17.11 -16.99
CA THR A 150 26.81 -17.15 -15.75
C THR A 150 25.74 -18.22 -15.82
N VAL A 151 25.66 -19.05 -14.78
CA VAL A 151 24.67 -20.14 -14.67
C VAL A 151 23.81 -19.91 -13.45
N LEU A 152 22.54 -20.29 -13.56
CA LEU A 152 21.58 -20.20 -12.46
C LEU A 152 21.46 -21.55 -11.76
N TYR A 153 21.54 -21.54 -10.43
CA TYR A 153 21.34 -22.69 -9.57
C TYR A 153 20.28 -22.38 -8.51
N ILE A 154 19.62 -23.42 -8.01
CA ILE A 154 18.88 -23.31 -6.75
C ILE A 154 19.80 -23.81 -5.65
N THR A 155 19.97 -23.00 -4.61
CA THR A 155 20.75 -23.37 -3.43
C THR A 155 19.90 -23.31 -2.18
N ASP A 156 20.20 -24.19 -1.23
CA ASP A 156 19.75 -24.02 0.15
C ASP A 156 20.56 -22.92 0.86
N ARG A 157 20.24 -22.67 2.13
CA ARG A 157 20.94 -21.65 2.95
C ARG A 157 22.38 -22.03 3.32
N HIS A 158 22.75 -23.30 3.21
CA HIS A 158 24.13 -23.76 3.38
C HIS A 158 24.95 -23.67 2.09
N GLY A 159 24.33 -23.26 0.98
CA GLY A 159 24.97 -23.15 -0.33
C GLY A 159 24.99 -24.46 -1.12
N ASN A 160 24.32 -25.52 -0.64
CA ASN A 160 24.22 -26.77 -1.38
C ASN A 160 23.26 -26.61 -2.55
N VAL A 161 23.66 -27.11 -3.73
CA VAL A 161 22.81 -27.13 -4.91
C VAL A 161 21.65 -28.10 -4.71
N VAL A 162 20.45 -27.64 -4.99
CA VAL A 162 19.21 -28.40 -4.86
C VAL A 162 18.84 -29.04 -6.20
N GLY A 163 18.49 -30.33 -6.15
CA GLY A 163 18.16 -31.12 -7.31
C GLY A 163 16.79 -30.80 -7.92
N PRO A 164 16.58 -31.20 -9.21
CA PRO A 164 15.35 -30.98 -9.94
C PRO A 164 14.13 -31.73 -9.38
N ASP A 165 14.33 -32.65 -8.44
CA ASP A 165 13.30 -33.39 -7.69
C ASP A 165 12.66 -32.55 -6.58
N ILE A 166 13.38 -31.56 -6.06
CA ILE A 166 12.90 -30.64 -5.02
C ILE A 166 12.45 -29.32 -5.63
N ALA A 167 13.26 -28.74 -6.53
CA ALA A 167 12.97 -27.44 -7.11
C ALA A 167 13.54 -27.29 -8.53
N LYS A 168 12.89 -26.46 -9.34
CA LYS A 168 13.26 -26.17 -10.73
C LYS A 168 13.23 -24.67 -10.98
N ILE A 169 14.07 -24.20 -11.90
CA ILE A 169 14.09 -22.82 -12.37
C ILE A 169 13.25 -22.72 -13.63
N ILE A 170 12.20 -21.89 -13.61
CA ILE A 170 11.42 -21.55 -14.79
C ILE A 170 11.82 -20.16 -15.27
N ILE A 171 12.34 -20.06 -16.49
CA ILE A 171 12.76 -18.79 -17.09
C ILE A 171 11.70 -18.35 -18.12
N SER A 172 11.08 -17.20 -17.85
CA SER A 172 10.11 -16.60 -18.76
C SER A 172 10.74 -16.31 -20.12
N ARG A 173 10.12 -16.78 -21.20
CA ARG A 173 10.57 -16.42 -22.55
C ARG A 173 10.37 -14.93 -22.86
N LYS A 174 9.37 -14.31 -22.22
CA LYS A 174 8.97 -12.92 -22.40
C LYS A 174 9.87 -11.95 -21.64
N THR A 175 10.12 -12.22 -20.35
CA THR A 175 10.81 -11.28 -19.46
C THR A 175 12.22 -11.72 -19.09
N LYS A 176 12.62 -12.95 -19.42
CA LYS A 176 13.87 -13.59 -18.99
C LYS A 176 14.04 -13.72 -17.46
N ARG A 177 13.03 -13.33 -16.69
CA ARG A 177 13.03 -13.44 -15.22
C ARG A 177 12.96 -14.91 -14.81
N PRO A 178 13.89 -15.39 -13.97
CA PRO A 178 13.80 -16.71 -13.37
C PRO A 178 12.79 -16.69 -12.21
N ARG A 179 12.00 -17.76 -12.10
CA ARG A 179 11.07 -18.02 -10.98
C ARG A 179 11.25 -19.46 -10.52
N MET A 180 11.02 -19.71 -9.24
CA MET A 180 11.16 -21.03 -8.65
C MET A 180 9.86 -21.81 -8.76
N LEU A 181 9.94 -23.02 -9.30
CA LEU A 181 8.91 -24.03 -9.15
C LEU A 181 9.39 -25.03 -8.10
N PHE A 182 8.64 -25.21 -7.03
CA PHE A 182 9.00 -26.02 -5.88
C PHE A 182 8.04 -27.20 -5.75
N HIS A 183 8.57 -28.37 -5.43
CA HIS A 183 7.75 -29.56 -5.19
C HIS A 183 7.39 -29.61 -3.71
N ASP A 184 6.16 -29.24 -3.38
CA ASP A 184 5.71 -29.18 -1.99
C ASP A 184 5.78 -30.58 -1.34
N PRO A 185 6.44 -30.72 -0.17
CA PRO A 185 6.66 -32.03 0.45
C PRO A 185 5.39 -32.66 1.05
N HIS A 186 4.35 -31.87 1.32
CA HIS A 186 3.11 -32.30 1.96
C HIS A 186 2.04 -32.70 0.93
N TYR A 187 1.70 -31.76 0.06
CA TYR A 187 0.73 -31.90 -1.03
C TYR A 187 1.28 -32.74 -2.20
N ARG A 188 2.61 -32.83 -2.36
CA ARG A 188 3.28 -33.46 -3.52
C ARG A 188 2.81 -32.81 -4.83
N GLU A 189 2.76 -31.48 -4.81
CA GLU A 189 2.31 -30.63 -5.91
C GLU A 189 3.43 -29.68 -6.30
N TRP A 190 3.57 -29.40 -7.60
CA TRP A 190 4.45 -28.33 -8.07
C TRP A 190 3.78 -26.98 -7.89
N VAL A 191 4.41 -26.12 -7.09
CA VAL A 191 3.87 -24.80 -6.71
C VAL A 191 4.92 -23.72 -6.95
N GLU A 192 4.47 -22.47 -7.05
CA GLU A 192 5.39 -21.35 -6.88
C GLU A 192 5.37 -20.91 -5.41
N PRO A 193 6.50 -20.96 -4.69
CA PRO A 193 6.52 -20.68 -3.25
C PRO A 193 5.96 -19.31 -2.85
N GLU A 194 6.30 -18.26 -3.60
CA GLU A 194 5.95 -16.87 -3.30
C GLU A 194 4.43 -16.61 -3.36
N SER A 195 3.71 -17.34 -4.22
CA SER A 195 2.25 -17.32 -4.29
C SER A 195 1.60 -18.38 -3.40
N PHE A 196 2.30 -19.46 -3.07
CA PHE A 196 1.73 -20.60 -2.33
C PHE A 196 1.77 -20.46 -0.82
N TYR A 197 2.93 -20.14 -0.25
CA TYR A 197 3.12 -20.17 1.20
C TYR A 197 2.82 -18.81 1.85
N PRO A 198 2.24 -18.79 3.06
CA PRO A 198 2.40 -17.66 3.95
C PRO A 198 3.82 -17.67 4.54
N PHE A 199 4.27 -16.53 5.07
CA PHE A 199 5.55 -16.44 5.78
C PHE A 199 5.61 -17.35 7.02
N SER A 200 4.48 -17.82 7.55
CA SER A 200 4.43 -18.72 8.74
C SER A 200 4.83 -20.15 8.40
N SER A 201 4.84 -20.49 7.11
CA SER A 201 5.04 -21.85 6.67
C SER A 201 6.51 -22.26 6.74
N SER A 202 6.81 -23.14 7.68
CA SER A 202 8.14 -23.76 7.81
C SER A 202 8.48 -24.72 6.67
N ALA A 203 7.55 -25.00 5.75
CA ALA A 203 7.84 -25.79 4.55
C ALA A 203 8.85 -25.09 3.63
N PHE A 204 8.77 -23.75 3.53
CA PHE A 204 9.61 -22.97 2.62
C PHE A 204 10.34 -21.80 3.27
N TYR A 205 9.86 -21.26 4.37
CA TYR A 205 10.50 -20.15 5.07
C TYR A 205 11.18 -20.62 6.37
N GLU A 206 12.22 -19.90 6.80
CA GLU A 206 12.84 -20.07 8.12
C GLU A 206 11.87 -19.63 9.24
N GLU A 207 12.08 -20.13 10.45
CA GLU A 207 11.22 -19.84 11.60
C GLU A 207 11.37 -18.40 12.11
N ASP A 208 12.57 -17.82 11.96
CA ASP A 208 12.80 -16.43 12.36
C ASP A 208 12.04 -15.49 11.42
N ARG A 209 11.07 -14.79 12.00
CA ARG A 209 10.21 -13.82 11.33
C ARG A 209 10.92 -12.52 10.98
N ASN A 210 12.10 -12.27 11.55
CA ASN A 210 12.84 -11.02 11.47
C ASN A 210 11.96 -9.80 11.79
N ASN A 211 11.09 -9.93 12.80
CA ASN A 211 10.26 -8.81 13.23
C ASN A 211 11.16 -7.67 13.74
N TYR A 212 10.94 -6.46 13.24
CA TYR A 212 11.69 -5.31 13.72
C TYR A 212 11.07 -4.82 15.03
N THR A 213 11.89 -4.71 16.08
CA THR A 213 11.49 -4.09 17.35
C THR A 213 12.08 -2.69 17.41
N GLY A 214 11.20 -1.69 17.51
CA GLY A 214 11.58 -0.29 17.61
C GLY A 214 12.00 0.13 19.03
N PRO A 215 12.65 1.29 19.18
CA PRO A 215 13.15 1.75 20.48
C PRO A 215 12.04 2.02 21.50
N GLU A 216 10.83 2.36 21.07
CA GLU A 216 9.66 2.54 21.92
C GLU A 216 8.91 1.23 22.23
N GLY A 217 9.44 0.07 21.85
CA GLY A 217 8.86 -1.24 22.14
C GLY A 217 7.72 -1.68 21.21
N PHE A 218 7.47 -0.94 20.12
CA PHE A 218 6.58 -1.40 19.06
C PHE A 218 7.28 -2.44 18.17
N THR A 219 6.47 -3.20 17.43
CA THR A 219 6.95 -4.16 16.43
C THR A 219 6.45 -3.80 15.04
N ILE A 220 7.28 -4.06 14.03
CA ILE A 220 6.92 -3.99 12.61
C ILE A 220 7.14 -5.38 12.02
N GLU A 221 6.08 -5.94 11.45
CA GLU A 221 6.04 -7.29 10.89
C GLU A 221 5.62 -7.23 9.42
N ALA A 222 6.29 -8.01 8.59
CA ALA A 222 5.83 -8.25 7.23
C ALA A 222 4.76 -9.34 7.24
N ILE A 223 3.61 -9.07 6.61
CA ILE A 223 2.52 -10.04 6.43
C ILE A 223 2.37 -10.39 4.95
N LYS A 224 2.32 -11.68 4.64
CA LYS A 224 2.26 -12.18 3.25
C LYS A 224 0.94 -12.82 2.90
N ALA A 225 0.32 -13.51 3.86
CA ALA A 225 -0.85 -14.33 3.60
C ALA A 225 -2.01 -13.59 2.92
N PRO A 226 -2.44 -12.38 3.38
CA PRO A 226 -3.58 -11.69 2.78
C PRO A 226 -3.24 -10.90 1.51
N VAL A 227 -1.97 -10.89 1.07
CA VAL A 227 -1.52 -10.06 -0.05
C VAL A 227 -1.61 -10.86 -1.33
N TRP A 228 -2.37 -10.37 -2.31
CA TRP A 228 -2.51 -10.97 -3.63
C TRP A 228 -2.23 -9.95 -4.72
N HIS A 229 -1.01 -9.99 -5.25
CA HIS A 229 -0.49 -9.06 -6.25
C HIS A 229 0.42 -9.74 -7.27
N GLY A 230 0.65 -9.10 -8.41
CA GLY A 230 1.41 -9.66 -9.53
C GLY A 230 2.94 -9.70 -9.35
N ILE A 231 3.49 -8.84 -8.48
CA ILE A 231 4.92 -8.80 -8.13
C ILE A 231 5.11 -9.13 -6.64
N PRO A 232 6.35 -9.44 -6.18
CA PRO A 232 6.62 -9.61 -4.76
C PRO A 232 6.11 -8.41 -3.96
N CYS A 233 5.22 -8.69 -3.01
CA CYS A 233 4.48 -7.70 -2.26
C CYS A 233 4.21 -8.22 -0.84
N ILE A 234 4.24 -7.31 0.13
CA ILE A 234 3.94 -7.57 1.54
C ILE A 234 3.00 -6.49 2.08
N GLY A 235 2.14 -6.87 3.02
CA GLY A 235 1.48 -5.93 3.91
C GLY A 235 2.38 -5.69 5.12
N ILE A 236 2.09 -4.62 5.86
CA ILE A 236 2.86 -4.23 7.04
C ILE A 236 1.93 -4.21 8.24
N LYS A 237 2.30 -4.93 9.29
CA LYS A 237 1.62 -4.92 10.58
C LYS A 237 2.48 -4.22 11.61
N ILE A 238 1.92 -3.20 12.25
CA ILE A 238 2.55 -2.44 13.32
C ILE A 238 1.77 -2.69 14.59
N THR A 239 2.45 -3.17 15.64
CA THR A 239 1.83 -3.48 16.92
C THR A 239 2.52 -2.72 18.04
N THR A 240 1.74 -1.99 18.84
CA THR A 240 2.15 -1.47 20.15
C THR A 240 1.50 -2.33 21.24
N GLY A 241 1.73 -2.01 22.52
CA GLY A 241 1.14 -2.79 23.63
C GLY A 241 -0.39 -2.95 23.56
N GLU A 242 -1.11 -1.94 23.03
CA GLU A 242 -2.58 -1.94 23.00
C GLU A 242 -3.18 -1.78 21.59
N GLU A 243 -2.38 -1.40 20.59
CA GLU A 243 -2.87 -0.99 19.27
C GLU A 243 -2.23 -1.81 18.16
N THR A 244 -2.99 -2.06 17.10
CA THR A 244 -2.50 -2.75 15.90
C THR A 244 -3.02 -2.07 14.66
N LEU A 245 -2.10 -1.64 13.81
CA LEU A 245 -2.35 -1.09 12.48
C LEU A 245 -1.84 -2.05 11.43
N ILE A 246 -2.64 -2.29 10.39
CA ILE A 246 -2.23 -3.04 9.21
C ILE A 246 -2.37 -2.17 7.97
N PHE A 247 -1.31 -2.12 7.17
CA PHE A 247 -1.37 -1.73 5.77
C PHE A 247 -1.49 -3.01 4.95
N SER A 248 -2.58 -3.16 4.19
CA SER A 248 -2.78 -4.36 3.36
C SER A 248 -1.85 -4.39 2.15
N SER A 249 -1.35 -3.23 1.72
CA SER A 249 -0.77 -2.98 0.40
C SER A 249 -1.74 -3.29 -0.74
N ASP A 250 -1.21 -3.29 -1.97
CA ASP A 250 -1.88 -3.68 -3.20
C ASP A 250 -2.33 -5.13 -3.07
N THR A 251 -3.63 -5.32 -2.93
CA THR A 251 -4.20 -6.66 -2.92
C THR A 251 -5.59 -6.70 -3.54
N ALA A 252 -5.81 -7.69 -4.41
CA ALA A 252 -7.15 -8.07 -4.84
C ALA A 252 -7.81 -8.93 -3.74
N HIS A 253 -8.53 -8.26 -2.84
CA HIS A 253 -9.20 -8.89 -1.71
C HIS A 253 -10.61 -9.35 -2.10
N ASP A 254 -10.79 -10.65 -2.30
CA ASP A 254 -12.10 -11.25 -2.59
C ASP A 254 -12.19 -12.66 -1.96
N LYS A 255 -13.20 -12.88 -1.11
CA LYS A 255 -13.38 -14.14 -0.37
C LYS A 255 -13.55 -15.36 -1.28
N TYR A 256 -14.24 -15.20 -2.41
CA TYR A 256 -14.49 -16.31 -3.33
C TYR A 256 -13.22 -16.64 -4.11
N LEU A 257 -12.53 -15.61 -4.63
CA LEU A 257 -11.25 -15.76 -5.29
C LEU A 257 -10.25 -16.46 -4.37
N TRP A 258 -10.07 -15.97 -3.13
CA TRP A 258 -9.11 -16.57 -2.20
C TRP A 258 -9.42 -18.03 -1.88
N LYS A 259 -10.71 -18.37 -1.77
CA LYS A 259 -11.13 -19.76 -1.62
C LYS A 259 -10.82 -20.59 -2.86
N GLN A 260 -11.02 -20.05 -4.06
CA GLN A 260 -10.65 -20.72 -5.32
C GLN A 260 -9.13 -20.94 -5.42
N LEU A 261 -8.31 -19.94 -5.11
CA LEU A 261 -6.85 -20.02 -5.15
C LEU A 261 -6.29 -21.16 -4.30
N TYR A 262 -6.94 -21.43 -3.16
CA TYR A 262 -6.59 -22.56 -2.28
C TYR A 262 -7.21 -23.88 -2.74
N THR A 263 -8.48 -23.90 -3.14
CA THR A 263 -9.19 -25.17 -3.40
C THR A 263 -8.92 -25.77 -4.78
N GLU A 264 -8.68 -24.95 -5.79
CA GLU A 264 -8.51 -25.39 -7.18
C GLU A 264 -7.16 -26.06 -7.39
N LYS A 265 -7.20 -27.33 -7.83
CA LYS A 265 -6.04 -28.05 -8.35
C LYS A 265 -6.09 -28.05 -9.88
N ARG A 266 -5.03 -27.57 -10.51
CA ARG A 266 -4.85 -27.51 -11.96
C ARG A 266 -4.04 -28.71 -12.44
N THR A 267 -4.39 -29.21 -13.61
CA THR A 267 -3.57 -30.21 -14.31
C THR A 267 -2.43 -29.51 -15.03
N GLN A 268 -1.20 -29.99 -14.83
CA GLN A 268 -0.03 -29.49 -15.55
C GLN A 268 -0.19 -29.66 -17.07
N GLN A 269 0.17 -28.64 -17.83
CA GLN A 269 0.10 -28.67 -19.30
C GLN A 269 1.51 -28.82 -19.91
N LEU A 270 2.18 -29.93 -19.59
CA LEU A 270 3.57 -30.15 -19.99
C LEU A 270 3.72 -30.08 -21.52
N LYS A 271 4.63 -29.20 -21.97
CA LYS A 271 5.05 -29.10 -23.39
C LYS A 271 6.25 -29.99 -23.70
N MET A 272 6.50 -30.98 -22.85
CA MET A 272 7.61 -31.92 -22.88
C MET A 272 7.16 -33.24 -22.25
N SER A 273 7.92 -34.31 -22.45
CA SER A 273 7.64 -35.59 -21.78
C SER A 273 7.81 -35.48 -20.27
N LYS A 274 7.13 -36.35 -19.52
CA LYS A 274 7.24 -36.43 -18.06
C LYS A 274 8.70 -36.64 -17.61
N LYS A 275 9.44 -37.53 -18.28
CA LYS A 275 10.84 -37.81 -17.99
C LYS A 275 11.74 -36.58 -18.20
N GLU A 276 11.52 -35.83 -19.29
CA GLU A 276 12.23 -34.58 -19.53
C GLU A 276 11.94 -33.56 -18.43
N PHE A 277 10.66 -33.37 -18.09
CA PHE A 277 10.26 -32.48 -17.01
C PHE A 277 10.90 -32.86 -15.67
N GLU A 278 10.84 -34.14 -15.27
CA GLU A 278 11.41 -34.64 -14.02
C GLU A 278 12.92 -34.39 -13.93
N SER A 279 13.67 -34.63 -15.01
CA SER A 279 15.13 -34.44 -15.04
C SER A 279 15.59 -32.99 -15.22
N ALA A 280 14.73 -32.09 -15.72
CA ALA A 280 15.12 -30.72 -16.01
C ALA A 280 15.27 -29.86 -14.73
N ALA A 281 16.46 -29.28 -14.54
CA ALA A 281 16.72 -28.28 -13.50
C ALA A 281 16.29 -26.86 -13.95
N VAL A 282 16.37 -26.57 -15.25
CA VAL A 282 16.01 -25.29 -15.85
C VAL A 282 15.06 -25.51 -17.02
N ILE A 283 13.96 -24.76 -17.05
CA ILE A 283 12.92 -24.86 -18.08
C ILE A 283 12.57 -23.46 -18.61
N TYR A 284 12.51 -23.29 -19.93
CA TYR A 284 12.12 -22.02 -20.55
C TYR A 284 10.64 -22.02 -20.93
N GLY A 285 9.83 -21.26 -20.20
CA GLY A 285 8.38 -21.23 -20.40
C GLY A 285 7.63 -20.29 -19.46
N ASP A 286 6.31 -20.46 -19.42
CA ASP A 286 5.45 -19.80 -18.44
C ASP A 286 5.30 -20.70 -17.22
N ILE A 287 5.59 -20.19 -16.02
CA ILE A 287 5.51 -20.99 -14.78
C ILE A 287 4.09 -21.49 -14.50
N ASN A 288 3.07 -20.73 -14.93
CA ASN A 288 1.66 -21.09 -14.70
C ASN A 288 1.24 -22.39 -15.38
N VAL A 289 2.02 -22.87 -16.36
CA VAL A 289 1.81 -24.17 -17.03
C VAL A 289 2.13 -25.35 -16.11
N TYR A 290 3.00 -25.13 -15.11
CA TYR A 290 3.54 -26.18 -14.24
C TYR A 290 2.98 -26.10 -12.81
N ILE A 291 2.44 -24.94 -12.39
CA ILE A 291 1.82 -24.77 -11.07
C ILE A 291 0.51 -25.56 -11.01
N GLU A 292 0.40 -26.45 -10.03
CA GLU A 292 -0.80 -27.23 -9.76
C GLU A 292 -1.75 -26.52 -8.81
N ARG A 293 -1.24 -25.70 -7.89
CA ARG A 293 -2.06 -24.95 -6.93
C ARG A 293 -1.41 -23.62 -6.60
N VAL A 294 -2.24 -22.58 -6.44
CA VAL A 294 -1.76 -21.22 -6.24
C VAL A 294 -1.57 -20.92 -4.76
N TRP A 295 -2.53 -21.22 -3.87
CA TRP A 295 -2.41 -20.99 -2.43
C TRP A 295 -2.46 -22.30 -1.64
N SER A 296 -1.73 -22.36 -0.53
CA SER A 296 -1.91 -23.41 0.47
C SER A 296 -3.14 -23.16 1.34
N GLU A 297 -3.65 -24.21 2.00
CA GLU A 297 -4.71 -24.04 3.01
C GLU A 297 -4.27 -23.13 4.17
N GLU A 298 -3.02 -23.27 4.60
CA GLU A 298 -2.40 -22.47 5.65
C GLU A 298 -2.45 -20.98 5.29
N ARG A 299 -2.07 -20.62 4.05
CA ARG A 299 -2.16 -19.24 3.54
C ARG A 299 -3.57 -18.72 3.62
N TYR A 300 -4.55 -19.49 3.12
CA TYR A 300 -5.96 -19.09 3.12
C TYR A 300 -6.49 -18.84 4.54
N ARG A 301 -6.17 -19.72 5.50
CA ARG A 301 -6.61 -19.59 6.89
C ARG A 301 -5.99 -18.37 7.56
N GLU A 302 -4.70 -18.11 7.35
CA GLU A 302 -4.03 -16.92 7.89
C GLU A 302 -4.60 -15.64 7.25
N ALA A 303 -4.74 -15.61 5.93
CA ALA A 303 -5.29 -14.48 5.18
C ALA A 303 -6.70 -14.09 5.68
N SER A 304 -7.55 -15.08 5.91
CA SER A 304 -8.94 -14.88 6.36
C SER A 304 -9.03 -14.26 7.77
N ASN A 305 -7.98 -14.38 8.57
CA ASN A 305 -7.94 -13.91 9.96
C ASN A 305 -7.02 -12.70 10.18
N ALA A 306 -6.23 -12.32 9.17
CA ALA A 306 -5.15 -11.33 9.28
C ALA A 306 -5.60 -9.99 9.88
N PHE A 307 -6.86 -9.60 9.67
CA PHE A 307 -7.38 -8.27 10.03
C PHE A 307 -8.28 -8.24 11.28
N ASN A 308 -8.51 -9.38 11.95
CA ASN A 308 -9.53 -9.48 13.01
C ASN A 308 -9.34 -8.48 14.15
N ASP A 309 -8.09 -8.26 14.56
CA ASP A 309 -7.71 -7.48 15.74
C ASP A 309 -7.04 -6.15 15.44
N ALA A 310 -7.01 -5.73 14.17
CA ALA A 310 -6.36 -4.50 13.74
C ALA A 310 -7.36 -3.48 13.18
N VAL A 311 -6.93 -2.22 13.17
CA VAL A 311 -7.43 -1.25 12.18
C VAL A 311 -6.59 -1.35 10.91
N VAL A 312 -7.19 -1.05 9.76
CA VAL A 312 -6.59 -1.33 8.45
C VAL A 312 -6.60 -0.10 7.56
N ILE A 313 -5.49 0.16 6.89
CA ILE A 313 -5.43 1.03 5.71
C ILE A 313 -5.33 0.12 4.49
N HIS A 314 -6.30 0.23 3.58
CA HIS A 314 -6.52 -0.75 2.51
C HIS A 314 -6.68 -0.10 1.14
N ASP A 315 -5.98 -0.63 0.15
CA ASP A 315 -5.98 -0.09 -1.21
C ASP A 315 -7.25 -0.49 -1.98
N VAL A 316 -7.92 0.49 -2.57
CA VAL A 316 -9.17 0.29 -3.33
C VAL A 316 -9.08 0.89 -4.73
N SER A 317 -9.73 0.24 -5.68
CA SER A 317 -9.92 0.76 -7.04
C SER A 317 -11.37 0.55 -7.48
N ALA A 318 -11.69 0.84 -8.75
CA ALA A 318 -13.00 0.55 -9.33
C ALA A 318 -12.87 0.14 -10.80
N GLY A 319 -13.94 -0.38 -11.38
CA GLY A 319 -14.00 -0.72 -12.80
C GLY A 319 -13.30 -2.05 -13.14
N ASN A 320 -13.53 -3.08 -12.33
CA ASN A 320 -12.94 -4.41 -12.48
C ASN A 320 -11.42 -4.43 -12.37
N SER A 321 -10.88 -3.71 -11.38
CA SER A 321 -9.45 -3.80 -11.07
C SER A 321 -9.06 -5.25 -10.76
N ILE A 322 -7.94 -5.67 -11.34
CA ILE A 322 -7.40 -7.03 -11.20
C ILE A 322 -6.24 -7.11 -10.20
N VAL A 323 -5.74 -5.95 -9.75
CA VAL A 323 -4.59 -5.82 -8.85
C VAL A 323 -4.97 -5.22 -7.49
N HIS A 324 -6.03 -4.42 -7.44
CA HIS A 324 -6.58 -3.85 -6.21
C HIS A 324 -7.94 -4.45 -5.89
N THR A 325 -8.40 -4.24 -4.66
CA THR A 325 -9.77 -4.58 -4.30
C THR A 325 -10.71 -3.65 -5.03
N ASP A 326 -11.60 -4.24 -5.82
CA ASP A 326 -12.65 -3.47 -6.49
C ASP A 326 -13.67 -3.00 -5.46
N TYR A 327 -14.00 -1.70 -5.49
CA TYR A 327 -14.99 -1.09 -4.63
C TYR A 327 -16.33 -1.85 -4.68
N GLU A 328 -16.73 -2.30 -5.87
CA GLU A 328 -17.97 -3.05 -6.12
C GLU A 328 -18.01 -4.38 -5.32
N LYS A 329 -16.84 -4.91 -4.93
CA LYS A 329 -16.66 -6.18 -4.24
C LYS A 329 -16.31 -6.04 -2.76
N LEU A 330 -16.33 -4.82 -2.20
CA LEU A 330 -16.00 -4.60 -0.78
C LEU A 330 -16.93 -5.34 0.19
N ASN A 331 -18.17 -5.61 -0.22
CA ASN A 331 -19.10 -6.46 0.52
C ASN A 331 -18.64 -7.93 0.65
N ASN A 332 -17.73 -8.37 -0.22
CA ASN A 332 -17.17 -9.71 -0.28
C ASN A 332 -15.73 -9.79 0.27
N THR A 333 -15.44 -9.03 1.31
CA THR A 333 -14.11 -8.97 1.97
C THR A 333 -14.16 -9.46 3.41
N PHE A 334 -13.00 -9.79 4.00
CA PHE A 334 -12.84 -10.07 5.43
C PHE A 334 -12.66 -8.78 6.25
N LEU A 335 -12.55 -7.64 5.57
CA LEU A 335 -12.43 -6.32 6.17
C LEU A 335 -13.73 -5.90 6.86
N ARG A 336 -13.60 -5.09 7.91
CA ARG A 336 -14.73 -4.52 8.64
C ARG A 336 -14.79 -3.02 8.39
N LYS A 337 -15.89 -2.55 7.79
CA LYS A 337 -16.12 -1.14 7.41
C LYS A 337 -15.74 -0.13 8.49
N ASN A 338 -16.07 -0.42 9.75
CA ASN A 338 -15.81 0.47 10.88
C ASN A 338 -14.36 0.43 11.42
N LYS A 339 -13.46 -0.34 10.80
CA LYS A 339 -12.04 -0.45 11.16
C LYS A 339 -11.11 -0.11 10.01
N VAL A 340 -11.63 0.33 8.86
CA VAL A 340 -10.86 0.46 7.62
C VAL A 340 -10.90 1.90 7.12
N LEU A 341 -9.73 2.42 6.74
CA LEU A 341 -9.61 3.56 5.84
C LEU A 341 -9.22 3.02 4.46
N LEU A 342 -9.94 3.44 3.43
CA LEU A 342 -9.62 3.10 2.05
C LEU A 342 -8.67 4.14 1.47
N THR A 343 -7.63 3.70 0.79
CA THR A 343 -6.62 4.55 0.15
C THR A 343 -6.38 4.06 -1.28
N HIS A 344 -5.42 4.64 -2.00
CA HIS A 344 -5.13 4.33 -3.40
C HIS A 344 -6.34 4.59 -4.33
N SER A 345 -7.25 5.45 -3.89
CA SER A 345 -8.57 5.61 -4.50
C SER A 345 -8.53 6.46 -5.79
N LEU A 346 -9.61 6.37 -6.57
CA LEU A 346 -9.80 7.22 -7.75
C LEU A 346 -9.93 8.71 -7.39
N ASP A 347 -9.52 9.58 -8.31
CA ASP A 347 -9.68 11.05 -8.19
C ASP A 347 -11.15 11.48 -8.03
N ARG A 348 -12.09 10.63 -8.45
CA ARG A 348 -13.53 10.79 -8.24
C ARG A 348 -14.14 9.50 -7.74
N ILE A 349 -14.64 9.50 -6.52
CA ILE A 349 -15.29 8.34 -5.90
C ILE A 349 -16.28 8.80 -4.83
N THR A 350 -17.42 8.12 -4.72
CA THR A 350 -18.30 8.21 -3.55
C THR A 350 -18.21 6.89 -2.82
N SER A 351 -18.03 6.95 -1.52
CA SER A 351 -17.78 5.78 -0.70
C SER A 351 -18.55 5.86 0.60
N GLU A 352 -19.14 4.76 0.97
CA GLU A 352 -19.71 4.57 2.30
C GLU A 352 -18.64 4.22 3.35
N TRP A 353 -17.48 3.76 2.89
CA TRP A 353 -16.29 3.51 3.70
C TRP A 353 -15.46 4.80 3.78
N VAL A 354 -14.74 4.99 4.88
CA VAL A 354 -13.89 6.17 5.05
C VAL A 354 -12.79 6.17 4.00
N LEU A 355 -12.63 7.28 3.28
CA LEU A 355 -11.53 7.48 2.33
C LEU A 355 -10.39 8.21 3.04
N CYS A 356 -9.14 7.80 2.83
CA CYS A 356 -7.98 8.63 3.12
C CYS A 356 -8.03 9.92 2.30
N ASP A 357 -7.30 10.94 2.73
CA ASP A 357 -7.07 12.15 1.94
C ASP A 357 -5.72 12.72 2.31
N THR A 358 -4.96 13.15 1.31
CA THR A 358 -3.63 13.73 1.50
C THR A 358 -3.68 14.93 2.43
N GLY A 359 -2.79 14.96 3.43
CA GLY A 359 -2.74 16.00 4.46
C GLY A 359 -3.47 15.63 5.75
N LYS A 360 -4.44 14.70 5.72
CA LYS A 360 -5.12 14.23 6.93
C LYS A 360 -4.19 13.42 7.83
N SER A 361 -4.44 13.54 9.13
CA SER A 361 -3.75 12.78 10.16
C SER A 361 -4.77 12.02 11.04
N PHE A 362 -4.41 10.80 11.42
CA PHE A 362 -5.26 9.90 12.18
C PHE A 362 -4.50 9.38 13.39
N ARG A 363 -5.17 9.32 14.53
CA ARG A 363 -4.70 8.62 15.73
C ARG A 363 -5.48 7.33 15.90
N ILE A 364 -4.78 6.26 16.22
CA ILE A 364 -5.40 5.01 16.65
C ILE A 364 -5.63 5.12 18.15
N LYS A 365 -6.81 4.68 18.60
CA LYS A 365 -7.09 4.46 20.02
C LYS A 365 -7.80 3.12 20.16
N GLY A 366 -7.12 2.14 20.72
CA GLY A 366 -7.57 0.76 20.74
C GLY A 366 -7.77 0.21 19.33
N LYS A 367 -9.01 -0.07 18.93
CA LYS A 367 -9.35 -0.69 17.63
C LYS A 367 -10.12 0.27 16.69
N LYS A 368 -9.90 1.58 16.79
CA LYS A 368 -10.59 2.60 15.98
C LYS A 368 -9.65 3.72 15.53
N PHE A 369 -9.96 4.31 14.38
CA PHE A 369 -9.37 5.55 13.89
C PHE A 369 -10.12 6.77 14.42
N PHE A 370 -9.35 7.81 14.75
CA PHE A 370 -9.83 9.16 15.01
C PHE A 370 -9.04 10.12 14.13
N GLU A 371 -9.71 11.04 13.43
CA GLU A 371 -9.02 12.11 12.73
C GLU A 371 -8.53 13.16 13.74
N ILE A 372 -7.30 13.64 13.55
CA ILE A 372 -6.69 14.70 14.34
C ILE A 372 -7.01 16.03 13.66
N VAL A 373 -7.70 16.93 14.37
CA VAL A 373 -8.04 18.28 13.90
C VAL A 373 -7.63 19.30 14.96
N GLY A 374 -6.50 19.98 14.73
CA GLY A 374 -5.85 20.74 15.79
C GLY A 374 -5.50 19.83 16.97
N ASP A 375 -5.95 20.20 18.17
CA ASP A 375 -5.73 19.42 19.40
C ASP A 375 -6.84 18.40 19.69
N GLU A 376 -7.86 18.31 18.82
CA GLU A 376 -9.03 17.48 19.03
C GLU A 376 -9.01 16.19 18.19
N LEU A 377 -9.72 15.18 18.69
CA LEU A 377 -9.87 13.89 18.04
C LEU A 377 -11.32 13.65 17.68
N TYR A 378 -11.57 13.45 16.39
CA TYR A 378 -12.91 13.28 15.86
C TYR A 378 -13.13 11.86 15.34
N PRO A 379 -14.27 11.23 15.66
CA PRO A 379 -14.63 9.95 15.05
C PRO A 379 -14.96 10.14 13.56
N MET A 380 -14.75 9.07 12.78
CA MET A 380 -15.18 9.00 11.38
C MET A 380 -16.65 8.55 11.33
N ASN A 381 -17.59 9.50 11.33
CA ASN A 381 -19.03 9.23 11.52
C ASN A 381 -19.94 9.69 10.37
N ALA A 382 -19.39 10.11 9.24
CA ALA A 382 -20.20 10.48 8.09
C ALA A 382 -20.85 9.22 7.47
N ASP A 383 -22.03 9.40 6.85
CA ASP A 383 -22.69 8.32 6.13
C ASP A 383 -21.97 8.00 4.82
N ILE A 384 -21.42 9.03 4.16
CA ILE A 384 -20.62 8.91 2.95
C ILE A 384 -19.40 9.85 2.97
N TYR A 385 -18.43 9.48 2.16
CA TYR A 385 -17.22 10.23 1.84
C TYR A 385 -17.13 10.37 0.33
N HIS A 386 -16.77 11.55 -0.16
CA HIS A 386 -16.76 11.81 -1.59
C HIS A 386 -15.52 12.62 -1.98
N LYS A 387 -14.89 12.22 -3.08
CA LYS A 387 -13.80 12.96 -3.72
C LYS A 387 -14.23 13.40 -5.10
N GLU A 388 -13.92 14.64 -5.43
CA GLU A 388 -14.13 15.19 -6.76
C GLU A 388 -13.23 16.41 -6.97
N ALA A 389 -12.53 16.45 -8.11
CA ALA A 389 -11.70 17.60 -8.52
C ALA A 389 -10.67 18.04 -7.46
N GLY A 390 -10.06 17.07 -6.75
CA GLY A 390 -9.07 17.33 -5.71
C GLY A 390 -9.63 17.86 -4.39
N LYS A 391 -10.96 17.86 -4.23
CA LYS A 391 -11.65 18.21 -3.00
C LYS A 391 -12.17 16.96 -2.30
N TYR A 392 -12.25 17.04 -0.98
CA TYR A 392 -12.79 16.01 -0.12
C TYR A 392 -14.08 16.47 0.54
N TYR A 393 -15.06 15.59 0.59
CA TYR A 393 -16.39 15.89 1.10
C TYR A 393 -16.88 14.79 2.04
N THR A 394 -17.68 15.19 3.01
CA THR A 394 -18.43 14.29 3.89
C THR A 394 -19.93 14.51 3.70
N GLY A 395 -20.71 13.43 3.81
CA GLY A 395 -22.15 13.49 3.68
C GLY A 395 -22.88 12.87 4.86
N TYR A 396 -23.95 13.52 5.29
CA TYR A 396 -24.80 13.09 6.40
C TYR A 396 -26.23 12.92 5.90
N LYS A 397 -26.87 11.79 6.22
CA LYS A 397 -28.25 11.52 5.79
C LYS A 397 -29.22 12.58 6.29
N ASN A 398 -30.03 13.08 5.36
CA ASN A 398 -31.13 13.99 5.63
C ASN A 398 -32.19 13.79 4.55
N ASP A 399 -33.43 13.48 4.95
CA ASP A 399 -34.55 13.28 4.01
C ASP A 399 -34.85 14.51 3.16
N LYS A 400 -34.46 15.70 3.62
CA LYS A 400 -34.56 16.97 2.90
C LYS A 400 -33.24 17.41 2.27
N GLY A 401 -32.20 16.56 2.35
CA GLY A 401 -30.87 16.86 1.84
C GLY A 401 -30.91 17.16 0.35
N ARG A 402 -30.08 18.09 -0.10
CA ARG A 402 -30.08 18.52 -1.52
C ARG A 402 -29.62 17.41 -2.46
N TYR A 403 -28.70 16.58 -2.02
CA TYR A 403 -28.06 15.57 -2.85
C TYR A 403 -28.67 14.20 -2.64
N THR A 404 -28.73 13.41 -3.70
CA THR A 404 -29.13 11.99 -3.64
C THR A 404 -27.92 11.12 -3.93
N VAL A 405 -27.74 10.09 -3.11
CA VAL A 405 -26.79 9.01 -3.34
C VAL A 405 -27.46 7.97 -4.22
N TYR A 406 -26.82 7.63 -5.33
CA TYR A 406 -27.29 6.62 -6.28
C TYR A 406 -26.34 5.44 -6.29
N GLU A 407 -26.88 4.26 -6.59
CA GLU A 407 -26.10 3.07 -6.91
C GLU A 407 -26.30 2.70 -8.38
N LYS A 408 -25.19 2.44 -9.07
CA LYS A 408 -25.17 1.98 -10.44
C LYS A 408 -24.01 1.01 -10.63
N ASP A 409 -24.33 -0.22 -11.02
CA ASP A 409 -23.35 -1.27 -11.31
C ASP A 409 -22.39 -1.53 -10.13
N GLY A 410 -22.88 -1.45 -8.88
CA GLY A 410 -22.10 -1.63 -7.65
C GLY A 410 -21.34 -0.40 -7.16
N LEU A 411 -21.32 0.69 -7.94
CA LEU A 411 -20.65 1.94 -7.60
C LEU A 411 -21.62 2.99 -7.07
N LEU A 412 -21.15 3.79 -6.12
CA LEU A 412 -21.92 4.91 -5.58
C LEU A 412 -21.64 6.19 -6.38
N GLY A 413 -22.71 6.89 -6.73
CA GLY A 413 -22.71 8.22 -7.33
C GLY A 413 -23.41 9.23 -6.44
N LEU A 414 -23.09 10.52 -6.64
CA LEU A 414 -23.70 11.64 -5.93
C LEU A 414 -24.18 12.66 -6.96
N SER A 415 -25.45 13.06 -6.89
CA SER A 415 -26.02 14.08 -7.78
C SER A 415 -27.07 14.93 -7.05
N ALA A 416 -27.15 16.21 -7.38
CA ALA A 416 -28.23 17.10 -6.96
C ALA A 416 -29.46 16.98 -7.89
N ASP A 417 -29.25 16.52 -9.12
CA ASP A 417 -30.31 16.35 -10.10
C ASP A 417 -30.97 14.97 -9.98
N GLU A 418 -32.27 14.92 -10.28
CA GLU A 418 -33.01 13.68 -10.45
C GLU A 418 -32.95 13.22 -11.91
N GLY A 419 -32.72 11.93 -12.13
CA GLY A 419 -32.68 11.39 -13.49
C GLY A 419 -32.36 9.90 -13.56
N ALA A 420 -33.03 9.20 -14.48
CA ALA A 420 -32.86 7.75 -14.68
C ALA A 420 -31.42 7.33 -15.07
N GLY A 421 -30.61 8.26 -15.57
CA GLY A 421 -29.21 7.99 -15.95
C GLY A 421 -28.25 7.76 -14.77
N HIS A 422 -28.65 8.15 -13.55
CA HIS A 422 -27.82 8.08 -12.35
C HIS A 422 -27.83 6.71 -11.65
N GLY A 423 -28.77 5.83 -11.99
CA GLY A 423 -28.94 4.53 -11.33
C GLY A 423 -30.06 4.54 -10.29
N LYS A 424 -30.04 3.59 -9.36
CA LYS A 424 -31.05 3.43 -8.31
C LYS A 424 -30.80 4.45 -7.20
N PRO A 425 -31.75 5.35 -6.88
CA PRO A 425 -31.61 6.23 -5.72
C PRO A 425 -31.63 5.42 -4.42
N LEU A 426 -30.72 5.74 -3.50
CA LEU A 426 -30.62 5.06 -2.20
C LEU A 426 -31.15 5.93 -1.05
N TYR A 427 -30.59 7.13 -0.87
CA TYR A 427 -30.97 8.07 0.19
C TYR A 427 -30.45 9.49 -0.12
N ARG A 428 -30.99 10.48 0.60
CA ARG A 428 -30.61 11.89 0.47
C ARG A 428 -29.64 12.30 1.58
N VAL A 429 -28.75 13.25 1.27
CA VAL A 429 -27.68 13.70 2.14
C VAL A 429 -27.45 15.22 2.03
N ASP A 430 -27.01 15.81 3.13
CA ASP A 430 -26.32 17.10 3.13
C ASP A 430 -24.82 16.86 2.97
N ILE A 431 -24.17 17.68 2.14
CA ILE A 431 -22.75 17.54 1.80
C ILE A 431 -21.96 18.72 2.34
N TYR A 432 -20.82 18.40 2.94
CA TYR A 432 -19.89 19.36 3.49
C TYR A 432 -18.50 19.16 2.87
N GLU A 433 -17.90 20.23 2.36
CA GLU A 433 -16.49 20.28 2.00
C GLU A 433 -15.64 20.20 3.27
N ASP A 434 -14.69 19.28 3.26
CA ASP A 434 -13.74 19.08 4.33
C ASP A 434 -12.47 19.86 4.00
N ILE A 435 -12.17 20.84 4.85
CA ILE A 435 -10.99 21.69 4.71
C ILE A 435 -10.23 21.60 6.01
N SER A 436 -9.08 20.93 5.98
CA SER A 436 -8.22 20.73 7.15
C SER A 436 -8.98 20.12 8.34
N GLY A 437 -9.92 19.20 8.06
CA GLY A 437 -10.75 18.53 9.06
C GLY A 437 -11.94 19.35 9.56
N LYS A 438 -12.22 20.52 8.99
CA LYS A 438 -13.39 21.35 9.32
C LYS A 438 -14.44 21.24 8.20
N TYR A 439 -15.72 21.26 8.56
CA TYR A 439 -16.82 20.95 7.64
C TYR A 439 -17.60 22.20 7.28
N PHE A 440 -17.71 22.49 5.98
CA PHE A 440 -18.41 23.65 5.44
C PHE A 440 -19.41 23.22 4.37
N PRO A 441 -20.63 23.78 4.30
CA PRO A 441 -21.61 23.38 3.29
C PRO A 441 -21.05 23.42 1.86
N LYS A 442 -21.31 22.38 1.04
CA LYS A 442 -20.84 22.36 -0.34
C LYS A 442 -21.37 23.57 -1.12
N LEU A 443 -20.46 24.28 -1.78
CA LEU A 443 -20.80 25.43 -2.62
C LEU A 443 -21.39 24.97 -3.96
N GLU A 444 -22.47 25.62 -4.35
CA GLU A 444 -23.17 25.40 -5.62
C GLU A 444 -22.78 26.43 -6.68
N GLU A 445 -22.41 27.61 -6.21
CA GLU A 445 -22.06 28.77 -7.00
C GLU A 445 -20.62 28.63 -7.54
N LYS A 446 -20.44 28.73 -8.85
CA LYS A 446 -19.10 28.67 -9.48
C LYS A 446 -18.24 29.91 -9.18
N ASN A 447 -18.87 31.00 -8.75
CA ASN A 447 -18.22 32.26 -8.38
C ASN A 447 -17.98 32.37 -6.88
N ALA A 448 -17.94 31.25 -6.15
CA ALA A 448 -17.60 31.22 -4.73
C ALA A 448 -16.54 30.16 -4.45
N VAL A 449 -15.66 30.41 -3.48
CA VAL A 449 -14.63 29.46 -3.04
C VAL A 449 -14.37 29.60 -1.55
N TYR A 450 -14.06 28.49 -0.90
CA TYR A 450 -13.50 28.50 0.44
C TYR A 450 -11.98 28.59 0.37
N MET A 451 -11.40 29.46 1.19
CA MET A 451 -9.96 29.62 1.31
C MET A 451 -9.54 29.57 2.77
N GLU A 452 -8.54 28.74 3.07
CA GLU A 452 -7.91 28.74 4.39
C GLU A 452 -6.95 29.92 4.51
N ARG A 453 -7.10 30.70 5.57
CA ARG A 453 -6.23 31.83 5.90
C ARG A 453 -5.04 31.36 6.73
N GLY A 454 -4.00 32.19 6.80
CA GLY A 454 -2.82 31.92 7.64
C GLY A 454 -3.10 31.81 9.15
N ASP A 455 -4.26 32.29 9.61
CA ASP A 455 -4.74 32.12 10.99
C ASP A 455 -5.58 30.84 11.19
N GLY A 456 -5.68 29.98 10.18
CA GLY A 456 -6.44 28.72 10.19
C GLY A 456 -7.97 28.90 10.10
N LYS A 457 -8.48 30.13 9.95
CA LYS A 457 -9.92 30.37 9.70
C LYS A 457 -10.23 30.16 8.23
N ILE A 458 -11.47 29.73 7.95
CA ILE A 458 -11.94 29.56 6.58
C ILE A 458 -12.77 30.78 6.17
N GLU A 459 -12.42 31.34 5.03
CA GLU A 459 -13.10 32.48 4.42
C GLU A 459 -13.84 32.03 3.16
N LEU A 460 -15.13 32.34 3.09
CA LEU A 460 -15.94 32.21 1.89
C LEU A 460 -15.76 33.46 1.03
N ILE A 461 -15.07 33.32 -0.10
CA ILE A 461 -14.85 34.41 -1.05
C ILE A 461 -15.88 34.28 -2.17
N LYS A 462 -16.68 35.33 -2.38
CA LYS A 462 -17.61 35.45 -3.50
C LYS A 462 -17.09 36.48 -4.50
N PHE A 463 -17.00 36.08 -5.76
CA PHE A 463 -16.59 36.93 -6.88
C PHE A 463 -17.82 37.56 -7.54
N THR A 464 -17.80 38.88 -7.70
CA THR A 464 -18.81 39.67 -8.43
C THR A 464 -18.13 40.42 -9.59
N LYS A 465 -18.93 41.13 -10.40
CA LYS A 465 -18.38 42.00 -11.45
C LYS A 465 -17.59 43.18 -10.88
N GLU A 466 -17.89 43.62 -9.66
CA GLU A 466 -17.20 44.74 -9.00
C GLU A 466 -15.97 44.32 -8.17
N GLY A 467 -15.70 43.02 -8.00
CA GLY A 467 -14.55 42.53 -7.24
C GLY A 467 -14.82 41.23 -6.49
N SER A 468 -14.25 41.10 -5.29
CA SER A 468 -14.49 39.95 -4.41
C SER A 468 -14.83 40.40 -3.00
N ARG A 469 -15.69 39.65 -2.32
CA ARG A 469 -16.04 39.85 -0.92
C ARG A 469 -15.83 38.55 -0.14
N GLY A 470 -15.11 38.64 0.96
CA GLY A 470 -14.85 37.53 1.88
C GLY A 470 -15.67 37.64 3.17
N GLU A 471 -16.08 36.50 3.70
CA GLU A 471 -16.69 36.36 5.02
C GLU A 471 -16.14 35.12 5.73
N ILE A 472 -15.79 35.24 7.01
CA ILE A 472 -15.35 34.09 7.81
C ILE A 472 -16.57 33.23 8.12
N VAL A 473 -16.47 31.93 7.83
CA VAL A 473 -17.57 30.97 8.04
C VAL A 473 -17.28 30.01 9.18
N ASP A 474 -18.34 29.58 9.85
CA ASP A 474 -18.25 28.65 10.99
C ASP A 474 -18.09 27.20 10.54
N ASN A 475 -17.36 26.43 11.36
CA ASN A 475 -17.17 25.00 11.19
C ASN A 475 -18.40 24.23 11.73
N TYR A 476 -18.99 23.37 10.90
CA TYR A 476 -20.18 22.59 11.26
C TYR A 476 -19.87 21.25 11.94
N ARG A 477 -18.61 20.81 11.97
CA ARG A 477 -18.24 19.44 12.41
C ARG A 477 -18.76 19.08 13.79
N SER A 478 -18.60 19.98 14.77
CA SER A 478 -19.02 19.72 16.16
C SER A 478 -20.54 19.69 16.32
N ASN A 479 -21.29 20.40 15.47
CA ASN A 479 -22.76 20.37 15.46
C ASN A 479 -23.29 19.05 14.89
N LEU A 480 -22.66 18.57 13.81
CA LEU A 480 -23.00 17.31 13.16
C LEU A 480 -22.77 16.09 14.07
N LEU A 481 -21.76 16.14 14.95
CA LEU A 481 -21.55 15.11 15.98
C LEU A 481 -22.71 14.98 16.97
N LYS A 482 -23.42 16.08 17.25
CA LYS A 482 -24.54 16.11 18.20
C LYS A 482 -25.88 15.73 17.56
N GLY A 483 -25.88 15.33 16.28
CA GLY A 483 -27.10 15.11 15.50
C GLY A 483 -27.83 16.41 15.12
N GLY A 484 -27.15 17.56 15.22
CA GLY A 484 -27.71 18.83 14.76
C GLY A 484 -27.73 18.89 13.25
N VAL A 485 -28.93 18.92 12.67
CA VAL A 485 -29.14 19.43 11.30
C VAL A 485 -29.12 20.97 11.40
N PRO A 486 -28.47 21.69 10.48
CA PRO A 486 -28.55 23.15 10.39
C PRO A 486 -29.99 23.69 10.36
#